data_AF-A0AAU7D6G4-F1
#
_entry.id   AF-A0AAU7D6G4-F1
#
_cell.length_a   1.000
_cell.length_b   1.000
_cell.length_c   1.000
_cell.angle_alpha   90.00
_cell.angle_beta   90.00
_cell.angle_gamma   90.00
#
_symmetry.space_group_name_H-M   'P 1'
#
loop_
_entity.id
_entity.type
_entity.pdbx_description
1 polymer ?
#
loop_
_entity_poly.entity_id
_entity_poly.type
_entity_poly.pdbx_seq_one_letter_code
_entity_poly.pdbx_strand_id
1 'polypeptide(L)'
;MASIPLPALDVKTPQQPDLLSKFGQLQQLRNASMQTQMAQQEAPLRMQQLQQGVQAGGLQVQQQQQDLAARQALNAAYSGAVTKDASGNPTIDANKLAQGLANTPAAYQTPQVMKGITDFQKSRLELQTTATDLQSKQADMIGSAAAAIKAANYDPTLAHSLLDSLPQSPQLAQIRQQIDNPQALKQIVDSAIQNSPKQRTLGAAEQTAGARQLTAQTEKQKLDASMNPQSSLYAPSQASVALGTAPGAAQIQAGEARQAAQKAGAEENARMPGEMALARQRQALSQGDPNAAAQLLVSHDATLSELKARGATPDFIAKTLNAAHQISGGQYNAQQADAEFQVAKSPANVAFFGSAKSLTDPGGTLDQLATVAKSLPSNQIPAFNSLADWEKAATGNGPLAHYASTALGVADDYAKVMGGGQGSDTSRLQALNLIKSNASPEARANAIDGIRGAVVSQTKSRIGNNPVLGRMYGDTAQAAQGGMVTVQIPGSPAGQIPASALAKFKADHPNAQVQQ
;
A
#
# COMPACT_ATOMS: atom_id res chain seq x y z
N MET A 1 60.75 -30.28 -105.24
CA MET A 1 62.20 -30.45 -105.46
C MET A 1 62.88 -30.56 -104.11
N ALA A 2 63.91 -31.42 -104.03
CA ALA A 2 64.90 -31.58 -102.96
C ALA A 2 64.37 -32.09 -101.60
N SER A 3 64.99 -33.05 -100.91
CA SER A 3 66.20 -33.84 -101.15
C SER A 3 66.24 -34.95 -100.10
N ILE A 4 66.54 -36.17 -100.55
CA ILE A 4 66.90 -37.32 -99.72
C ILE A 4 68.28 -37.06 -99.09
N PRO A 5 68.48 -37.44 -97.82
CA PRO A 5 69.74 -38.08 -97.45
C PRO A 5 69.52 -39.40 -96.67
N LEU A 6 70.24 -40.41 -97.17
CA LEU A 6 70.49 -41.76 -96.64
C LEU A 6 71.61 -41.73 -95.56
N PRO A 7 71.91 -42.86 -94.88
CA PRO A 7 72.08 -42.95 -93.43
C PRO A 7 73.54 -43.04 -92.96
N ALA A 8 73.76 -42.81 -91.67
CA ALA A 8 74.96 -43.27 -90.95
C ALA A 8 74.54 -44.35 -89.93
N LEU A 9 75.06 -45.56 -90.11
CA LEU A 9 75.06 -46.61 -89.08
C LEU A 9 75.88 -46.12 -87.89
N ASP A 10 75.22 -45.93 -86.74
CA ASP A 10 75.88 -45.80 -85.44
C ASP A 10 75.44 -46.99 -84.56
N VAL A 11 76.36 -47.92 -84.38
CA VAL A 11 76.20 -49.11 -83.53
C VAL A 11 76.40 -48.65 -82.09
N LYS A 12 75.31 -48.28 -81.40
CA LYS A 12 75.32 -48.08 -79.95
C LYS A 12 75.14 -49.42 -79.23
N THR A 13 76.15 -49.74 -78.45
CA THR A 13 76.18 -50.79 -77.43
C THR A 13 74.96 -50.69 -76.49
N PRO A 14 74.40 -51.82 -76.03
CA PRO A 14 73.27 -51.80 -75.10
C PRO A 14 73.72 -51.19 -73.77
N GLN A 15 73.28 -49.96 -73.50
CA GLN A 15 73.39 -49.37 -72.17
C GLN A 15 72.62 -50.27 -71.20
N GLN A 16 73.34 -50.84 -70.24
CA GLN A 16 72.75 -51.53 -69.10
C GLN A 16 71.68 -50.63 -68.49
N PRO A 17 70.49 -51.16 -68.17
CA PRO A 17 69.44 -50.39 -67.55
C PRO A 17 69.99 -49.83 -66.23
N ASP A 18 69.97 -48.51 -66.10
CA ASP A 18 70.33 -47.82 -64.86
C ASP A 18 69.32 -48.21 -63.77
N LEU A 19 69.67 -49.26 -63.01
CA LEU A 19 68.87 -49.82 -61.93
C LEU A 19 68.65 -48.80 -60.82
N LEU A 20 69.50 -47.78 -60.70
CA LEU A 20 69.36 -46.72 -59.71
C LEU A 20 68.25 -45.74 -60.11
N SER A 21 68.18 -45.38 -61.40
CA SER A 21 67.06 -44.57 -61.93
C SER A 21 65.70 -45.28 -61.76
N LYS A 22 65.66 -46.59 -62.03
CA LYS A 22 64.43 -47.39 -61.85
C LYS A 22 64.03 -47.52 -60.39
N PHE A 23 64.98 -47.63 -59.47
CA PHE A 23 64.68 -47.66 -58.03
C PHE A 23 64.10 -46.32 -57.54
N GLY A 24 64.65 -45.19 -57.99
CA GLY A 24 64.09 -43.86 -57.70
C GLY A 24 62.67 -43.70 -58.22
N GLN A 25 62.39 -44.14 -59.46
CA GLN A 25 61.05 -44.09 -60.04
C GLN A 25 60.05 -44.98 -59.30
N LEU A 26 60.50 -46.16 -58.82
CA LEU A 26 59.66 -47.10 -58.09
C LEU A 26 59.40 -46.63 -56.65
N GLN A 27 60.35 -45.94 -56.01
CA GLN A 27 60.15 -45.31 -54.71
C GLN A 27 59.17 -44.12 -54.81
N GLN A 28 59.24 -43.35 -55.91
CA GLN A 28 58.30 -42.27 -56.18
C GLN A 28 56.89 -42.80 -56.46
N LEU A 29 56.77 -43.90 -57.22
CA LEU A 29 55.49 -44.59 -57.46
C LEU A 29 54.93 -45.22 -56.18
N ARG A 30 55.79 -45.74 -55.29
CA ARG A 30 55.37 -46.27 -54.00
C ARG A 30 54.82 -45.17 -53.10
N ASN A 31 55.49 -44.03 -53.02
CA ASN A 31 55.01 -42.87 -52.26
C ASN A 31 53.71 -42.31 -52.84
N ALA A 32 53.59 -42.22 -54.17
CA ALA A 32 52.35 -41.80 -54.82
C ALA A 32 51.21 -42.81 -54.59
N SER A 33 51.49 -44.12 -54.68
CA SER A 33 50.48 -45.15 -54.43
C SER A 33 50.01 -45.16 -52.96
N MET A 34 50.92 -44.97 -52.01
CA MET A 34 50.60 -44.92 -50.58
C MET A 34 49.80 -43.65 -50.25
N GLN A 35 50.12 -42.52 -50.89
CA GLN A 35 49.34 -41.29 -50.76
C GLN A 35 47.94 -41.42 -51.39
N THR A 36 47.82 -42.12 -52.52
CA THR A 36 46.52 -42.38 -53.17
C THR A 36 45.67 -43.35 -52.34
N GLN A 37 46.30 -44.32 -51.67
CA GLN A 37 45.61 -45.29 -50.81
C GLN A 37 45.14 -44.66 -49.49
N MET A 38 45.91 -43.74 -48.89
CA MET A 38 45.43 -42.92 -47.78
C MET A 38 44.33 -41.97 -48.21
N ALA A 39 44.45 -41.34 -49.39
CA ALA A 39 43.39 -40.47 -49.92
C ALA A 39 42.07 -41.22 -50.18
N GLN A 40 42.11 -42.51 -50.58
CA GLN A 40 40.91 -43.33 -50.74
C GLN A 40 40.28 -43.75 -49.39
N GLN A 41 41.06 -43.92 -48.32
CA GLN A 41 40.52 -44.17 -46.98
C GLN A 41 40.00 -42.91 -46.29
N GLU A 42 40.58 -41.73 -46.55
CA GLU A 42 40.16 -40.47 -45.96
C GLU A 42 38.97 -39.82 -46.69
N ALA A 43 38.71 -40.18 -47.96
CA ALA A 43 37.59 -39.67 -48.73
C ALA A 43 36.22 -39.77 -48.02
N PRO A 44 35.80 -40.92 -47.44
CA PRO A 44 34.53 -41.01 -46.72
C PRO A 44 34.52 -40.19 -45.42
N LEU A 45 35.63 -40.10 -44.70
CA LEU A 45 35.72 -39.32 -43.47
C LEU A 45 35.64 -37.81 -43.73
N ARG A 46 36.31 -37.35 -44.80
CA ARG A 46 36.27 -35.96 -45.25
C ARG A 46 34.87 -35.57 -45.72
N MET A 47 34.15 -36.49 -46.38
CA MET A 47 32.76 -36.27 -46.77
C MET A 47 31.82 -36.19 -45.55
N GLN A 48 32.06 -37.01 -44.51
CA GLN A 48 31.29 -36.97 -43.26
C GLN A 48 31.53 -35.66 -42.48
N GLN A 49 32.77 -35.17 -42.41
CA GLN A 49 33.08 -33.87 -41.80
C GLN A 49 32.47 -32.70 -42.58
N LEU A 50 32.49 -32.75 -43.92
CA LEU A 50 31.84 -31.72 -44.74
C LEU A 50 30.32 -31.70 -44.50
N GLN A 51 29.70 -32.87 -44.38
CA GLN A 51 28.26 -32.98 -44.10
C GLN A 51 27.89 -32.45 -42.71
N GLN A 52 28.73 -32.69 -41.68
CA GLN A 52 28.55 -32.07 -40.36
C GLN A 52 28.77 -30.55 -40.39
N GLY A 53 29.75 -30.07 -41.16
CA GLY A 53 30.01 -28.64 -41.35
C GLY A 53 28.84 -27.90 -42.00
N VAL A 54 28.19 -28.50 -43.00
CA VAL A 54 27.01 -27.93 -43.66
C VAL A 54 25.80 -27.88 -42.71
N GLN A 55 25.60 -28.92 -41.88
CA GLN A 55 24.53 -28.91 -40.86
C GLN A 55 24.79 -27.85 -39.77
N ALA A 56 26.02 -27.72 -39.28
CA ALA A 56 26.40 -26.70 -38.31
C ALA A 56 26.27 -25.27 -38.88
N GLY A 57 26.70 -25.06 -40.13
CA GLY A 57 26.53 -23.79 -40.83
C GLY A 57 25.05 -23.41 -41.03
N GLY A 58 24.21 -24.39 -41.34
CA GLY A 58 22.75 -24.19 -41.43
C GLY A 58 22.13 -23.71 -40.12
N LEU A 59 22.53 -24.30 -38.98
CA LEU A 59 22.07 -23.88 -37.67
C LEU A 59 22.54 -22.46 -37.31
N GLN A 60 23.78 -22.11 -37.65
CA GLN A 60 24.33 -20.77 -37.38
C GLN A 60 23.63 -19.68 -38.20
N VAL A 61 23.35 -19.95 -39.48
CA VAL A 61 22.58 -19.03 -40.33
C VAL A 61 21.15 -18.89 -39.80
N GLN A 62 20.54 -19.98 -39.34
CA GLN A 62 19.21 -19.94 -38.72
C GLN A 62 19.20 -19.12 -37.42
N GLN A 63 20.21 -19.26 -36.56
CA GLN A 63 20.37 -18.43 -35.36
C GLN A 63 20.58 -16.96 -35.70
N GLN A 64 21.43 -16.63 -36.68
CA GLN A 64 21.60 -15.23 -37.11
C GLN A 64 20.30 -14.63 -37.67
N GLN A 65 19.50 -15.41 -38.41
CA GLN A 65 18.20 -14.94 -38.89
C GLN A 65 17.23 -14.69 -37.73
N GLN A 66 17.21 -15.55 -36.71
CA GLN A 66 16.40 -15.34 -35.51
C GLN A 66 16.84 -14.09 -34.73
N ASP A 67 18.15 -13.88 -34.56
CA ASP A 67 18.70 -12.70 -33.88
C ASP A 67 18.40 -11.40 -34.63
N LEU A 68 18.51 -11.39 -35.96
CA LEU A 68 18.13 -10.24 -36.78
C LEU A 68 16.64 -9.95 -36.68
N ALA A 69 15.79 -10.97 -36.74
CA ALA A 69 14.35 -10.82 -36.56
C ALA A 69 14.00 -10.29 -35.15
N ALA A 70 14.66 -10.81 -34.11
CA ALA A 70 14.49 -10.35 -32.74
C ALA A 70 14.90 -8.88 -32.57
N ARG A 71 16.02 -8.45 -33.17
CA ARG A 71 16.48 -7.05 -33.17
C ARG A 71 15.52 -6.12 -33.91
N GLN A 72 15.02 -6.53 -35.07
CA GLN A 72 14.03 -5.76 -35.84
C GLN A 72 12.73 -5.61 -35.06
N ALA A 73 12.26 -6.69 -34.44
CA ALA A 73 11.07 -6.70 -33.61
C ALA A 73 11.22 -5.79 -32.37
N LEU A 74 12.39 -5.81 -31.72
CA LEU A 74 12.71 -4.93 -30.60
C LEU A 74 12.70 -3.46 -31.04
N ASN A 75 13.33 -3.12 -32.17
CA ASN A 75 13.32 -1.76 -32.71
C ASN A 75 11.90 -1.28 -33.08
N ALA A 76 11.06 -2.17 -33.60
CA ALA A 76 9.65 -1.88 -33.86
C ALA A 76 8.86 -1.63 -32.56
N ALA A 77 9.08 -2.44 -31.53
CA ALA A 77 8.44 -2.26 -30.22
C ALA A 77 8.85 -0.92 -29.58
N TYR A 78 10.14 -0.55 -29.63
CA TYR A 78 10.62 0.73 -29.13
C TYR A 78 10.03 1.91 -29.90
N SER A 79 10.06 1.90 -31.23
CA SER A 79 9.50 2.99 -32.04
C SER A 79 7.98 3.16 -31.84
N GLY A 80 7.24 2.07 -31.69
CA GLY A 80 5.80 2.10 -31.38
C GLY A 80 5.47 2.56 -29.96
N ALA A 81 6.43 2.43 -29.02
CA ALA A 81 6.27 2.86 -27.64
C ALA A 81 6.62 4.34 -27.42
N VAL A 82 7.36 4.99 -28.31
CA VAL A 82 7.63 6.43 -28.20
C VAL A 82 6.35 7.21 -28.51
N THR A 83 5.84 7.89 -27.50
CA THR A 83 4.71 8.82 -27.61
C THR A 83 5.18 10.23 -27.25
N LYS A 84 4.39 11.26 -27.56
CA LYS A 84 4.68 12.62 -27.08
C LYS A 84 3.84 12.89 -25.84
N ASP A 85 4.46 13.46 -24.81
CA ASP A 85 3.73 13.97 -23.64
C ASP A 85 2.95 15.25 -24.00
N ALA A 86 2.20 15.78 -23.02
CA ALA A 86 1.39 17.01 -23.20
C ALA A 86 2.23 18.24 -23.59
N SER A 87 3.54 18.23 -23.34
CA SER A 87 4.47 19.29 -23.69
C SER A 87 5.17 19.05 -25.04
N GLY A 88 4.80 17.98 -25.75
CA GLY A 88 5.38 17.60 -27.03
C GLY A 88 6.72 16.86 -26.94
N ASN A 89 7.19 16.53 -25.73
CA ASN A 89 8.45 15.82 -25.55
C ASN A 89 8.27 14.30 -25.74
N PRO A 90 9.23 13.61 -26.37
CA PRO A 90 9.15 12.16 -26.52
C PRO A 90 9.25 11.46 -25.15
N THR A 91 8.32 10.53 -24.89
CA THR A 91 8.27 9.67 -23.70
C THR A 91 7.98 8.22 -24.12
N ILE A 92 8.48 7.26 -23.36
CA ILE A 92 8.24 5.83 -23.61
C ILE A 92 6.99 5.40 -22.86
N ASP A 93 5.99 4.91 -23.60
CA ASP A 93 4.81 4.24 -23.06
C ASP A 93 5.17 2.80 -22.70
N ALA A 94 5.34 2.53 -21.41
CA ALA A 94 5.75 1.22 -20.91
C ALA A 94 4.74 0.11 -21.26
N ASN A 95 3.45 0.43 -21.35
CA ASN A 95 2.42 -0.56 -21.70
C ASN A 95 2.50 -0.93 -23.18
N LYS A 96 2.67 0.06 -24.06
CA LYS A 96 2.89 -0.20 -25.49
C LYS A 96 4.19 -0.94 -25.75
N LEU A 97 5.24 -0.63 -25.00
CA LEU A 97 6.51 -1.35 -25.09
C LEU A 97 6.37 -2.81 -24.63
N ALA A 98 5.71 -3.04 -23.49
CA ALA A 98 5.45 -4.38 -23.00
C ALA A 98 4.58 -5.19 -23.97
N GLN A 99 3.51 -4.59 -24.52
CA GLN A 99 2.66 -5.22 -25.55
C GLN A 99 3.44 -5.50 -26.83
N GLY A 100 4.26 -4.55 -27.27
CA GLY A 100 5.13 -4.70 -28.44
C GLY A 100 6.13 -5.84 -28.26
N LEU A 101 6.73 -5.97 -27.07
CA LEU A 101 7.69 -7.04 -26.76
C LEU A 101 7.01 -8.40 -26.60
N ALA A 102 5.84 -8.46 -25.96
CA ALA A 102 5.10 -9.70 -25.72
C ALA A 102 4.65 -10.39 -27.01
N ASN A 103 4.39 -9.62 -28.08
CA ASN A 103 3.94 -10.13 -29.37
C ASN A 103 5.08 -10.53 -30.31
N THR A 104 6.34 -10.54 -29.85
CA THR A 104 7.50 -10.77 -30.71
C THR A 104 8.20 -12.09 -30.39
N PRO A 105 8.91 -12.70 -31.37
CA PRO A 105 9.74 -13.88 -31.14
C PRO A 105 10.83 -13.69 -30.06
N ALA A 106 11.10 -12.43 -29.68
CA ALA A 106 12.09 -12.04 -28.68
C ALA A 106 11.55 -12.02 -27.23
N ALA A 107 10.39 -12.61 -26.96
CA ALA A 107 9.76 -12.62 -25.63
C ALA A 107 10.68 -13.12 -24.49
N TYR A 108 11.70 -13.92 -24.80
CA TYR A 108 12.71 -14.38 -23.84
C TYR A 108 13.61 -13.27 -23.28
N GLN A 109 13.78 -12.15 -24.00
CA GLN A 109 14.56 -10.98 -23.54
C GLN A 109 13.72 -9.96 -22.77
N THR A 110 12.39 -10.09 -22.80
CA THR A 110 11.45 -9.15 -22.17
C THR A 110 11.78 -8.86 -20.70
N PRO A 111 12.17 -9.82 -19.84
CA PRO A 111 12.48 -9.51 -18.44
C PRO A 111 13.66 -8.55 -18.26
N GLN A 112 14.72 -8.68 -19.07
CA GLN A 112 15.90 -7.81 -18.96
C GLN A 112 15.61 -6.39 -19.46
N VAL A 113 14.87 -6.27 -20.57
CA VAL A 113 14.45 -4.98 -21.13
C VAL A 113 13.51 -4.25 -20.17
N MET A 114 12.53 -4.96 -19.60
CA MET A 114 11.60 -4.40 -18.62
C MET A 114 12.33 -3.91 -17.36
N LYS A 115 13.31 -4.69 -16.86
CA LYS A 115 14.14 -4.25 -15.73
C LYS A 115 14.88 -2.94 -16.04
N GLY A 116 15.51 -2.83 -17.21
CA GLY A 116 16.21 -1.60 -17.60
C GLY A 116 15.30 -0.38 -17.70
N ILE A 117 14.07 -0.55 -18.19
CA ILE A 117 13.06 0.52 -18.23
C ILE A 117 12.63 0.93 -16.82
N THR A 118 12.36 -0.04 -15.94
CA THR A 118 12.00 0.22 -14.55
C THR A 118 13.12 0.96 -13.82
N ASP A 119 14.37 0.53 -13.98
CA ASP A 119 15.53 1.18 -13.36
C ASP A 119 15.70 2.62 -13.88
N PHE A 120 15.54 2.87 -15.19
CA PHE A 120 15.57 4.21 -15.77
C PHE A 120 14.44 5.11 -15.24
N GLN A 121 13.21 4.61 -15.18
CA GLN A 121 12.07 5.35 -14.63
C GLN A 121 12.31 5.70 -13.16
N LYS A 122 12.86 4.78 -12.38
CA LYS A 122 13.25 5.00 -10.99
C LYS A 122 14.32 6.10 -10.89
N SER A 123 15.39 6.05 -11.67
CA SER A 123 16.44 7.08 -11.67
C SER A 123 15.92 8.46 -12.09
N ARG A 124 14.99 8.54 -13.04
CA ARG A 124 14.33 9.80 -13.42
C ARG A 124 13.49 10.36 -12.27
N LEU A 125 12.74 9.52 -11.57
CA LEU A 125 11.96 9.92 -10.39
C LEU A 125 12.87 10.38 -9.25
N GLU A 126 13.99 9.67 -9.02
CA GLU A 126 15.01 10.03 -8.03
C GLU A 126 15.66 11.39 -8.37
N LEU A 127 15.97 11.64 -9.64
CA LEU A 127 16.50 12.94 -10.08
C LEU A 127 15.48 14.07 -9.88
N GLN A 128 14.20 13.84 -10.23
CA GLN A 128 13.13 14.81 -10.00
C GLN A 128 12.92 15.08 -8.51
N THR A 129 12.98 14.05 -7.68
CA THR A 129 12.89 14.16 -6.21
C THR A 129 14.08 14.95 -5.67
N THR A 130 15.28 14.67 -6.15
CA THR A 130 16.52 15.37 -5.75
C THR A 130 16.48 16.85 -6.17
N ALA A 131 15.98 17.15 -7.37
CA ALA A 131 15.80 18.53 -7.83
C ALA A 131 14.78 19.29 -6.97
N THR A 132 13.68 18.64 -6.61
CA THR A 132 12.65 19.21 -5.72
C THR A 132 13.19 19.42 -4.31
N ASP A 133 13.96 18.46 -3.77
CA ASP A 133 14.62 18.56 -2.47
C ASP A 133 15.66 19.69 -2.45
N LEU A 134 16.47 19.82 -3.51
CA LEU A 134 17.42 20.91 -3.65
C LEU A 134 16.72 22.27 -3.68
N GLN A 135 15.63 22.40 -4.44
CA GLN A 135 14.82 23.61 -4.48
C GLN A 135 14.21 23.94 -3.11
N SER A 136 13.72 22.93 -2.38
CA SER A 136 13.21 23.10 -1.01
C SER A 136 14.31 23.57 -0.05
N LYS A 137 15.50 22.98 -0.12
CA LYS A 137 16.66 23.37 0.71
C LYS A 137 17.14 24.78 0.39
N GLN A 138 17.13 25.18 -0.88
CA GLN A 138 17.41 26.56 -1.29
C GLN A 138 16.36 27.53 -0.72
N ALA A 139 15.08 27.20 -0.82
CA ALA A 139 14.02 27.99 -0.21
C ALA A 139 14.17 28.10 1.31
N ASP A 140 14.60 27.03 1.99
CA ASP A 140 14.84 27.03 3.43
C ASP A 140 16.05 27.87 3.84
N MET A 141 17.12 27.88 3.04
CA MET A 141 18.28 28.74 3.28
C MET A 141 17.88 30.22 3.13
N ILE A 142 17.19 30.57 2.04
CA ILE A 142 16.70 31.92 1.80
C ILE A 142 15.70 32.33 2.89
N GLY A 143 14.76 31.45 3.25
CA GLY A 143 13.78 31.69 4.31
C GLY A 143 14.43 31.88 5.69
N SER A 144 15.52 31.18 5.99
CA SER A 144 16.28 31.35 7.23
C SER A 144 17.02 32.69 7.29
N ALA A 145 17.64 33.10 6.18
CA ALA A 145 18.23 34.45 6.07
C ALA A 145 17.15 35.53 6.18
N ALA A 146 15.99 35.34 5.52
CA ALA A 146 14.85 36.24 5.61
C ALA A 146 14.31 36.36 7.04
N ALA A 147 14.21 35.25 7.79
CA ALA A 147 13.80 35.27 9.20
C ALA A 147 14.76 36.10 10.06
N ALA A 148 16.08 36.00 9.83
CA ALA A 148 17.08 36.83 10.52
C ALA A 148 16.95 38.32 10.15
N ILE A 149 16.72 38.64 8.87
CA ILE A 149 16.47 40.01 8.41
C ILE A 149 15.21 40.60 9.07
N LYS A 150 14.13 39.82 9.15
CA LYS A 150 12.88 40.21 9.83
C LYS A 150 13.10 40.46 11.32
N ALA A 151 13.87 39.61 11.99
CA ALA A 151 14.21 39.78 13.40
C ALA A 151 15.05 41.05 13.64
N ALA A 152 15.82 41.49 12.65
CA ALA A 152 16.56 42.76 12.67
C ALA A 152 15.74 43.96 12.15
N ASN A 153 14.40 43.88 12.18
CA ASN A 153 13.49 44.93 11.71
C ASN A 153 13.73 45.36 10.25
N TYR A 154 14.09 44.41 9.38
CA TYR A 154 14.29 44.63 7.94
C TYR A 154 15.44 45.60 7.61
N ASP A 155 16.55 45.55 8.35
CA ASP A 155 17.76 46.33 8.05
C ASP A 155 18.35 45.94 6.67
N PRO A 156 18.43 46.87 5.70
CA PRO A 156 18.94 46.59 4.36
C PRO A 156 20.43 46.23 4.34
N THR A 157 21.24 46.76 5.26
CA THR A 157 22.69 46.48 5.33
C THR A 157 22.93 45.04 5.74
N LEU A 158 22.21 44.58 6.77
CA LEU A 158 22.23 43.19 7.20
C LEU A 158 21.67 42.28 6.11
N ALA A 159 20.62 42.71 5.41
CA ALA A 159 20.02 41.94 4.33
C ALA A 159 21.00 41.68 3.18
N HIS A 160 21.75 42.69 2.73
CA HIS A 160 22.83 42.51 1.75
C HIS A 160 23.88 41.50 2.25
N SER A 161 24.39 41.69 3.46
CA SER A 161 25.41 40.81 4.05
C SER A 161 24.96 39.34 4.14
N LEU A 162 23.75 39.09 4.63
CA LEU A 162 23.21 37.73 4.75
C LEU A 162 22.96 37.11 3.37
N LEU A 163 22.38 37.84 2.43
CA LEU A 163 22.10 37.33 1.10
C LEU A 163 23.36 37.13 0.26
N ASP A 164 24.42 37.92 0.47
CA ASP A 164 25.72 37.74 -0.19
C ASP A 164 26.47 36.50 0.28
N SER A 165 26.21 36.05 1.51
CA SER A 165 26.78 34.81 2.05
C SER A 165 26.14 33.53 1.48
N LEU A 166 24.98 33.64 0.82
CA LEU A 166 24.27 32.50 0.27
C LEU A 166 24.81 32.11 -1.12
N PRO A 167 24.78 30.81 -1.48
CA PRO A 167 25.09 30.36 -2.84
C PRO A 167 24.20 31.06 -3.88
N GLN A 168 24.80 31.47 -4.99
CA GLN A 168 24.09 32.17 -6.07
C GLN A 168 22.94 31.30 -6.62
N SER A 169 21.75 31.89 -6.73
CA SER A 169 20.59 31.28 -7.37
C SER A 169 19.79 32.34 -8.15
N PRO A 170 19.00 31.96 -9.17
CA PRO A 170 18.17 32.91 -9.92
C PRO A 170 17.21 33.69 -9.02
N GLN A 171 16.66 33.04 -7.98
CA GLN A 171 15.80 33.66 -6.98
C GLN A 171 16.55 34.70 -6.15
N LEU A 172 17.78 34.38 -5.71
CA LEU A 172 18.60 35.29 -4.93
C LEU A 172 18.96 36.55 -5.73
N ALA A 173 19.24 36.41 -7.03
CA ALA A 173 19.50 37.54 -7.91
C ALA A 173 18.30 38.50 -8.02
N GLN A 174 17.07 37.96 -8.08
CA GLN A 174 15.84 38.77 -8.07
C GLN A 174 15.66 39.51 -6.73
N ILE A 175 15.91 38.83 -5.61
CA ILE A 175 15.82 39.44 -4.27
C ILE A 175 16.81 40.60 -4.16
N ARG A 176 18.06 40.41 -4.59
CA ARG A 176 19.11 41.44 -4.55
C ARG A 176 18.78 42.69 -5.36
N GLN A 177 18.06 42.57 -6.48
CA GLN A 177 17.67 43.72 -7.30
C GLN A 177 16.61 44.61 -6.63
N GLN A 178 15.87 44.07 -5.67
CA GLN A 178 14.72 44.75 -5.05
C GLN A 178 14.97 45.16 -3.58
N ILE A 179 16.13 44.78 -3.04
CA ILE A 179 16.46 44.90 -1.62
C ILE A 179 16.65 46.35 -1.15
N ASP A 180 17.03 47.26 -2.06
CA ASP A 180 17.26 48.68 -1.76
C ASP A 180 15.95 49.47 -1.58
N ASN A 181 14.81 48.89 -1.97
CA ASN A 181 13.50 49.45 -1.69
C ASN A 181 12.95 48.86 -0.37
N PRO A 182 12.80 49.64 0.72
CA PRO A 182 12.39 49.11 2.02
C PRO A 182 11.02 48.41 2.03
N GLN A 183 10.07 48.88 1.21
CA GLN A 183 8.75 48.27 1.10
C GLN A 183 8.82 46.94 0.35
N ALA A 184 9.62 46.89 -0.72
CA ALA A 184 9.84 45.65 -1.46
C ALA A 184 10.61 44.63 -0.61
N LEU A 185 11.65 45.06 0.11
CA LEU A 185 12.40 44.21 1.05
C LEU A 185 11.47 43.50 2.03
N LYS A 186 10.57 44.25 2.68
CA LYS A 186 9.60 43.67 3.63
C LYS A 186 8.73 42.60 2.97
N GLN A 187 8.15 42.89 1.81
CA GLN A 187 7.29 41.94 1.09
C GLN A 187 8.04 40.68 0.66
N ILE A 188 9.28 40.84 0.17
CA ILE A 188 10.12 39.73 -0.28
C ILE A 188 10.55 38.87 0.89
N VAL A 189 10.96 39.47 2.00
CA VAL A 189 11.33 38.78 3.24
C VAL A 189 10.15 37.98 3.78
N ASP A 190 8.96 38.59 3.88
CA ASP A 190 7.76 37.89 4.36
C ASP A 190 7.37 36.73 3.42
N SER A 191 7.45 36.94 2.10
CA SER A 191 7.19 35.89 1.10
C SER A 191 8.21 34.75 1.17
N ALA A 192 9.50 35.06 1.35
CA ALA A 192 10.55 34.05 1.49
C ALA A 192 10.36 33.18 2.74
N ILE A 193 9.94 33.78 3.86
CA ILE A 193 9.60 33.05 5.10
C ILE A 193 8.40 32.13 4.85
N GLN A 194 7.33 32.62 4.20
CA GLN A 194 6.14 31.83 3.90
C GLN A 194 6.44 30.66 2.94
N ASN A 195 7.33 30.86 1.98
CA ASN A 195 7.70 29.85 0.99
C ASN A 195 8.67 28.79 1.53
N SER A 196 9.34 29.03 2.66
CA SER A 196 10.22 28.04 3.30
C SER A 196 9.41 26.99 4.09
N PRO A 197 9.48 25.70 3.72
CA PRO A 197 8.90 24.64 4.55
C PRO A 197 9.43 24.63 5.99
N LYS A 198 10.74 24.84 6.21
CA LYS A 198 11.35 24.85 7.54
C LYS A 198 10.86 26.03 8.40
N GLN A 199 10.69 27.22 7.83
CA GLN A 199 10.15 28.35 8.59
C GLN A 199 8.67 28.14 8.95
N ARG A 200 7.88 27.52 8.05
CA ARG A 200 6.50 27.12 8.37
C ARG A 200 6.44 26.11 9.50
N THR A 201 7.32 25.10 9.52
CA THR A 201 7.35 24.11 10.61
C THR A 201 7.79 24.73 11.93
N LEU A 202 8.78 25.63 11.93
CA LEU A 202 9.19 26.39 13.12
C LEU A 202 8.04 27.27 13.63
N GLY A 203 7.37 28.03 12.75
CA GLY A 203 6.21 28.84 13.13
C GLY A 203 5.06 28.00 13.70
N ALA A 204 4.78 26.83 13.12
CA ALA A 204 3.80 25.88 13.66
C ALA A 204 4.23 25.30 15.02
N ALA A 205 5.53 25.02 15.21
CA ALA A 205 6.08 24.55 16.47
C ALA A 205 6.00 25.62 17.57
N GLU A 206 6.29 26.88 17.24
CA GLU A 206 6.13 28.02 18.15
C GLU A 206 4.67 28.25 18.53
N GLN A 207 3.75 28.20 17.56
CA GLN A 207 2.31 28.25 17.84
C GLN A 207 1.87 27.09 18.73
N THR A 208 2.38 25.89 18.50
CA THR A 208 2.11 24.71 19.33
C THR A 208 2.69 24.88 20.74
N ALA A 209 3.90 25.42 20.87
CA ALA A 209 4.51 25.69 22.16
C ALA A 209 3.73 26.76 22.94
N GLY A 210 3.30 27.82 22.27
CA GLY A 210 2.42 28.84 22.84
C GLY A 210 1.07 28.28 23.28
N ALA A 211 0.46 27.40 22.46
CA ALA A 211 -0.76 26.69 22.82
C ALA A 211 -0.53 25.78 24.04
N ARG A 212 0.59 25.06 24.12
CA ARG A 212 0.95 24.26 25.30
C ARG A 212 1.15 25.11 26.55
N GLN A 213 1.79 26.27 26.45
CA GLN A 213 1.91 27.20 27.57
C GLN A 213 0.54 27.70 28.04
N LEU A 214 -0.34 28.06 27.11
CA LEU A 214 -1.71 28.47 27.43
C LEU A 214 -2.51 27.33 28.06
N THR A 215 -2.38 26.10 27.55
CA THR A 215 -2.98 24.90 28.13
C THR A 215 -2.44 24.66 29.54
N ALA A 216 -1.12 24.70 29.75
CA ALA A 216 -0.53 24.52 31.08
C ALA A 216 -0.98 25.59 32.08
N GLN A 217 -1.11 26.86 31.65
CA GLN A 217 -1.69 27.92 32.48
C GLN A 217 -3.16 27.66 32.81
N THR A 218 -3.93 27.22 31.82
CA THR A 218 -5.34 26.87 31.99
C THR A 218 -5.51 25.66 32.91
N GLU A 219 -4.65 24.65 32.77
CA GLU A 219 -4.62 23.47 33.63
C GLU A 219 -4.18 23.81 35.04
N LYS A 220 -3.22 24.71 35.22
CA LYS A 220 -2.89 25.23 36.54
C LYS A 220 -4.08 25.92 37.20
N GLN A 221 -4.78 26.80 36.47
CA GLN A 221 -6.01 27.44 36.97
C GLN A 221 -7.11 26.42 37.28
N LYS A 222 -7.27 25.38 36.45
CA LYS A 222 -8.20 24.28 36.72
C LYS A 222 -7.78 23.46 37.92
N LEU A 223 -6.49 23.18 38.09
CA LEU A 223 -5.97 22.41 39.21
C LEU A 223 -6.24 23.17 40.51
N ASP A 224 -5.92 24.46 40.53
CA ASP A 224 -6.23 25.38 41.64
C ASP A 224 -7.74 25.41 41.91
N ALA A 225 -8.57 25.47 40.87
CA ALA A 225 -10.03 25.38 40.99
C ALA A 225 -10.50 24.00 41.45
N SER A 226 -9.86 22.91 41.05
CA SER A 226 -10.23 21.54 41.39
C SER A 226 -9.80 21.13 42.79
N MET A 227 -8.80 21.82 43.36
CA MET A 227 -8.40 21.68 44.75
C MET A 227 -9.29 22.49 45.69
N ASN A 228 -10.09 23.43 45.17
CA ASN A 228 -11.05 24.19 45.95
C ASN A 228 -12.39 23.42 46.09
N PRO A 229 -12.79 22.97 47.29
CA PRO A 229 -14.03 22.20 47.49
C PRO A 229 -15.31 22.98 47.17
N GLN A 230 -15.24 24.31 47.09
CA GLN A 230 -16.37 25.18 46.75
C GLN A 230 -16.47 25.45 45.24
N SER A 231 -15.49 25.01 44.45
CA SER A 231 -15.49 25.17 43.01
C SER A 231 -16.41 24.15 42.34
N SER A 232 -17.17 24.59 41.35
CA SER A 232 -17.95 23.70 40.47
C SER A 232 -17.08 22.76 39.61
N LEU A 233 -15.77 23.03 39.55
CA LEU A 233 -14.76 22.23 38.86
C LEU A 233 -14.01 21.28 39.79
N TYR A 234 -14.45 21.14 41.05
CA TYR A 234 -13.90 20.13 41.98
C TYR A 234 -14.13 18.73 41.39
N ALA A 235 -13.04 18.10 40.96
CA ALA A 235 -13.02 16.71 40.51
C ALA A 235 -12.39 15.88 41.63
N PRO A 236 -13.15 15.00 42.30
CA PRO A 236 -12.60 14.21 43.39
C PRO A 236 -11.48 13.29 42.89
N SER A 237 -10.38 13.21 43.65
CA SER A 237 -9.26 12.32 43.33
C SER A 237 -9.70 10.86 43.29
N GLN A 238 -9.09 10.01 42.47
CA GLN A 238 -9.40 8.58 42.45
C GLN A 238 -9.27 7.93 43.83
N ALA A 239 -8.34 8.38 44.67
CA ALA A 239 -8.24 7.90 46.05
C ALA A 239 -9.50 8.26 46.86
N SER A 240 -10.03 9.49 46.72
CA SER A 240 -11.28 9.90 47.38
C SER A 240 -12.52 9.23 46.80
N VAL A 241 -12.52 8.90 45.50
CA VAL A 241 -13.57 8.08 44.87
C VAL A 241 -13.49 6.64 45.37
N ALA A 242 -12.30 6.03 45.37
CA ALA A 242 -12.03 4.67 45.86
C ALA A 242 -12.38 4.49 47.35
N LEU A 243 -12.05 5.49 48.17
CA LEU A 243 -12.38 5.50 49.60
C LEU A 243 -13.85 5.87 49.88
N GLY A 244 -14.64 6.20 48.84
CA GLY A 244 -16.04 6.60 48.98
C GLY A 244 -16.24 7.95 49.67
N THR A 245 -15.18 8.72 49.89
CA THR A 245 -15.21 10.01 50.61
C THR A 245 -15.56 11.19 49.71
N ALA A 246 -15.52 11.01 48.40
CA ALA A 246 -15.91 12.01 47.43
C ALA A 246 -17.44 12.11 47.25
N PRO A 247 -18.02 13.32 47.16
CA PRO A 247 -19.40 13.51 46.75
C PRO A 247 -19.64 12.86 45.38
N GLY A 248 -20.58 11.90 45.31
CA GLY A 248 -20.88 11.17 44.06
C GLY A 248 -19.95 9.99 43.73
N ALA A 249 -19.01 9.62 44.61
CA ALA A 249 -18.06 8.51 44.39
C ALA A 249 -18.73 7.20 43.92
N ALA A 250 -19.86 6.84 44.53
CA ALA A 250 -20.61 5.63 44.19
C ALA A 250 -21.14 5.63 42.75
N GLN A 251 -21.52 6.80 42.21
CA GLN A 251 -21.99 6.93 40.83
C GLN A 251 -20.84 6.89 39.82
N ILE A 252 -19.69 7.47 40.15
CA ILE A 252 -18.49 7.43 39.30
C ILE A 252 -17.97 5.98 39.20
N GLN A 253 -17.82 5.29 40.33
CA GLN A 253 -17.40 3.88 40.34
C GLN A 253 -18.36 2.96 39.58
N ALA A 254 -19.66 3.19 39.73
CA ALA A 254 -20.67 2.42 38.99
C ALA A 254 -20.61 2.69 37.48
N GLY A 255 -20.26 3.91 37.06
CA GLY A 255 -20.07 4.26 35.65
C GLY A 255 -18.82 3.62 35.04
N GLU A 256 -17.68 3.75 35.71
CA GLU A 256 -16.41 3.15 35.27
C GLU A 256 -16.50 1.62 35.18
N ALA A 257 -17.11 0.97 36.18
CA ALA A 257 -17.32 -0.47 36.16
C ALA A 257 -18.20 -0.93 34.98
N ARG A 258 -19.24 -0.16 34.63
CA ARG A 258 -20.08 -0.46 33.46
C ARG A 258 -19.33 -0.31 32.14
N GLN A 259 -18.57 0.77 31.98
CA GLN A 259 -17.78 0.98 30.77
C GLN A 259 -16.67 -0.08 30.61
N ALA A 260 -15.97 -0.41 31.70
CA ALA A 260 -14.97 -1.47 31.70
C ALA A 260 -15.59 -2.84 31.38
N ALA A 261 -16.75 -3.18 31.98
CA ALA A 261 -17.45 -4.43 31.70
C ALA A 261 -17.96 -4.51 30.25
N GLN A 262 -18.46 -3.40 29.68
CA GLN A 262 -18.89 -3.34 28.29
C GLN A 262 -17.71 -3.49 27.32
N LYS A 263 -16.59 -2.81 27.60
CA LYS A 263 -15.37 -2.95 26.80
C LYS A 263 -14.83 -4.38 26.86
N ALA A 264 -14.73 -4.96 28.06
CA ALA A 264 -14.31 -6.34 28.23
C ALA A 264 -15.24 -7.33 27.51
N GLY A 265 -16.57 -7.14 27.62
CA GLY A 265 -17.56 -7.95 26.91
C GLY A 265 -17.47 -7.83 25.38
N ALA A 266 -17.19 -6.62 24.86
CA ALA A 266 -16.99 -6.41 23.42
C ALA A 266 -15.68 -7.06 22.93
N GLU A 267 -14.59 -6.92 23.69
CA GLU A 267 -13.31 -7.57 23.39
C GLU A 267 -13.43 -9.11 23.43
N GLU A 268 -14.14 -9.66 24.41
CA GLU A 268 -14.37 -11.10 24.54
C GLU A 268 -15.29 -11.64 23.42
N ASN A 269 -16.37 -10.93 23.09
CA ASN A 269 -17.23 -11.27 21.97
C ASN A 269 -16.50 -11.20 20.62
N ALA A 270 -15.54 -10.28 20.46
CA ALA A 270 -14.70 -10.22 19.26
C ALA A 270 -13.70 -11.40 19.20
N ARG A 271 -13.33 -11.99 20.34
CA ARG A 271 -12.33 -13.06 20.46
C ARG A 271 -12.94 -14.46 20.32
N MET A 272 -14.15 -14.68 20.85
CA MET A 272 -14.86 -15.96 20.86
C MET A 272 -14.99 -16.66 19.49
N PRO A 273 -15.32 -15.99 18.37
CA PRO A 273 -15.40 -16.63 17.06
C PRO A 273 -14.05 -17.24 16.62
N GLY A 274 -12.94 -16.54 16.93
CA GLY A 274 -11.60 -17.02 16.66
C GLY A 274 -11.24 -18.25 17.50
N GLU A 275 -11.59 -18.27 18.79
CA GLU A 275 -11.32 -19.40 19.67
C GLU A 275 -12.16 -20.65 19.31
N MET A 276 -13.43 -20.47 18.93
CA MET A 276 -14.26 -21.58 18.44
C MET A 276 -13.76 -22.16 17.11
N ALA A 277 -13.33 -21.30 16.17
CA ALA A 277 -12.69 -21.75 14.93
C ALA A 277 -11.40 -22.53 15.22
N LEU A 278 -10.59 -22.06 16.18
CA LEU A 278 -9.37 -22.72 16.62
C LEU A 278 -9.64 -24.08 17.29
N ALA A 279 -10.73 -24.20 18.05
CA ALA A 279 -11.15 -25.45 18.67
C ALA A 279 -11.60 -26.48 17.62
N ARG A 280 -12.41 -26.07 16.63
CA ARG A 280 -12.80 -26.93 15.50
C ARG A 280 -11.58 -27.37 14.67
N GLN A 281 -10.66 -26.45 14.40
CA GLN A 281 -9.36 -26.78 13.81
C GLN A 281 -8.64 -27.86 14.61
N ARG A 282 -8.49 -27.68 15.93
CA ARG A 282 -7.78 -28.64 16.79
C ARG A 282 -8.38 -30.04 16.71
N GLN A 283 -9.70 -30.15 16.68
CA GLN A 283 -10.40 -31.43 16.62
C GLN A 283 -10.25 -32.13 15.26
N ALA A 284 -10.37 -31.39 14.15
CA ALA A 284 -10.18 -31.97 12.82
C ALA A 284 -8.72 -32.41 12.58
N LEU A 285 -7.76 -31.65 13.11
CA LEU A 285 -6.33 -31.93 12.94
C LEU A 285 -5.83 -33.07 13.83
N SER A 286 -6.40 -33.26 15.03
CA SER A 286 -6.02 -34.36 15.91
C SER A 286 -6.52 -35.72 15.44
N GLN A 287 -7.61 -35.77 14.65
CA GLN A 287 -8.20 -37.00 14.14
C GLN A 287 -7.46 -37.56 12.91
N GLY A 288 -6.53 -36.80 12.31
CA GLY A 288 -5.70 -37.28 11.23
C GLY A 288 -6.44 -37.59 9.92
N ASP A 289 -7.62 -36.99 9.69
CA ASP A 289 -8.35 -37.09 8.41
C ASP A 289 -7.88 -35.99 7.43
N PRO A 290 -7.21 -36.35 6.32
CA PRO A 290 -6.75 -35.38 5.32
C PRO A 290 -7.89 -34.61 4.65
N ASN A 291 -9.10 -35.18 4.53
CA ASN A 291 -10.23 -34.51 3.89
C ASN A 291 -10.83 -33.41 4.77
N ALA A 292 -10.97 -33.67 6.07
CA ALA A 292 -11.39 -32.65 7.03
C ALA A 292 -10.38 -31.50 7.12
N ALA A 293 -9.08 -31.82 7.16
CA ALA A 293 -8.02 -30.81 7.12
C ALA A 293 -8.03 -30.04 5.78
N ALA A 294 -8.31 -30.71 4.66
CA ALA A 294 -8.41 -30.07 3.37
C ALA A 294 -9.59 -29.09 3.28
N GLN A 295 -10.74 -29.45 3.86
CA GLN A 295 -11.87 -28.52 3.99
C GLN A 295 -11.49 -27.28 4.79
N LEU A 296 -10.72 -27.43 5.87
CA LEU A 296 -10.20 -26.28 6.63
C LEU A 296 -9.21 -25.43 5.82
N LEU A 297 -8.41 -26.04 4.97
CA LEU A 297 -7.51 -25.29 4.09
C LEU A 297 -8.29 -24.51 3.02
N VAL A 298 -9.25 -25.16 2.35
CA VAL A 298 -10.08 -24.53 1.30
C VAL A 298 -11.01 -23.48 1.88
N SER A 299 -11.54 -23.71 3.08
CA SER A 299 -12.26 -22.66 3.77
C SER A 299 -11.29 -21.55 4.15
N HIS A 300 -9.99 -21.74 4.32
CA HIS A 300 -9.12 -20.80 5.06
C HIS A 300 -9.40 -20.78 6.59
N ASP A 301 -10.12 -21.81 7.05
CA ASP A 301 -10.09 -22.41 8.39
C ASP A 301 -8.69 -22.48 8.98
N ALA A 302 -7.75 -22.98 8.18
CA ALA A 302 -6.37 -23.26 8.54
C ALA A 302 -5.40 -22.91 7.42
N THR A 303 -4.13 -22.77 7.81
CA THR A 303 -3.01 -22.55 6.89
C THR A 303 -2.09 -23.76 6.82
N LEU A 304 -1.32 -23.87 5.74
CA LEU A 304 -0.30 -24.90 5.62
C LEU A 304 0.78 -24.73 6.69
N SER A 305 1.14 -23.48 7.00
CA SER A 305 2.06 -23.18 8.09
C SER A 305 1.54 -23.64 9.46
N GLU A 306 0.23 -23.52 9.74
CA GLU A 306 -0.37 -24.02 10.98
C GLU A 306 -0.40 -25.55 11.04
N LEU A 307 -0.65 -26.24 9.92
CA LEU A 307 -0.52 -27.70 9.83
C LEU A 307 0.89 -28.16 10.20
N LYS A 308 1.91 -27.52 9.60
CA LYS A 308 3.33 -27.83 9.87
C LYS A 308 3.70 -27.56 11.33
N ALA A 309 3.30 -26.40 11.87
CA ALA A 309 3.58 -26.02 13.24
C ALA A 309 2.99 -26.99 14.28
N ARG A 310 1.93 -27.74 13.91
CA ARG A 310 1.27 -28.75 14.75
C ARG A 310 1.85 -30.16 14.60
N GLY A 311 2.96 -30.31 13.88
CA GLY A 311 3.64 -31.59 13.73
C GLY A 311 2.99 -32.55 12.74
N ALA A 312 2.15 -32.03 11.82
CA ALA A 312 1.62 -32.84 10.73
C ALA A 312 2.75 -33.50 9.92
N THR A 313 2.64 -34.81 9.66
CA THR A 313 3.66 -35.53 8.90
C THR A 313 3.67 -35.08 7.43
N PRO A 314 4.80 -35.19 6.71
CA PRO A 314 4.86 -34.84 5.29
C PRO A 314 3.82 -35.58 4.42
N ASP A 315 3.56 -36.86 4.71
CA ASP A 315 2.54 -37.66 4.00
C ASP A 315 1.12 -37.13 4.23
N PHE A 316 0.78 -36.80 5.48
CA PHE A 316 -0.51 -36.20 5.82
C PHE A 316 -0.70 -34.84 5.13
N ILE A 317 0.35 -34.01 5.12
CA ILE A 317 0.35 -32.71 4.43
C ILE A 317 0.11 -32.91 2.93
N ALA A 318 0.82 -33.84 2.29
CA ALA A 318 0.66 -34.11 0.86
C ALA A 318 -0.78 -34.56 0.52
N LYS A 319 -1.34 -35.48 1.31
CA LYS A 319 -2.73 -35.95 1.15
C LYS A 319 -3.74 -34.81 1.35
N THR A 320 -3.52 -33.98 2.36
CA THR A 320 -4.37 -32.82 2.66
C THR A 320 -4.34 -31.80 1.53
N LEU A 321 -3.16 -31.48 0.99
CA LEU A 321 -3.04 -30.53 -0.13
C LEU A 321 -3.68 -31.08 -1.41
N ASN A 322 -3.52 -32.37 -1.71
CA ASN A 322 -4.19 -33.00 -2.85
C ASN A 322 -5.71 -32.96 -2.70
N ALA A 323 -6.24 -33.29 -1.52
CA ALA A 323 -7.68 -33.20 -1.24
C ALA A 323 -8.18 -31.75 -1.31
N ALA A 324 -7.42 -30.77 -0.82
CA ALA A 324 -7.78 -29.35 -0.90
C ALA A 324 -7.83 -28.88 -2.36
N HIS A 325 -6.88 -29.32 -3.18
CA HIS A 325 -6.89 -29.04 -4.62
C HIS A 325 -8.11 -29.64 -5.32
N GLN A 326 -8.52 -30.88 -4.97
CA GLN A 326 -9.73 -31.50 -5.50
C GLN A 326 -11.02 -30.78 -5.06
N ILE A 327 -11.16 -30.51 -3.76
CA ILE A 327 -12.35 -29.87 -3.18
C ILE A 327 -12.56 -28.46 -3.75
N SER A 328 -11.47 -27.72 -3.98
CA SER A 328 -11.52 -26.36 -4.54
C SER A 328 -11.65 -26.31 -6.06
N GLY A 329 -11.75 -27.44 -6.76
CA GLY A 329 -11.75 -27.47 -8.23
C GLY A 329 -10.46 -26.91 -8.83
N GLY A 330 -9.33 -27.13 -8.16
CA GLY A 330 -8.00 -26.68 -8.56
C GLY A 330 -7.65 -25.24 -8.18
N GLN A 331 -8.53 -24.51 -7.51
CA GLN A 331 -8.33 -23.10 -7.17
C GLN A 331 -7.46 -22.88 -5.92
N TYR A 332 -7.37 -23.88 -5.03
CA TYR A 332 -6.62 -23.72 -3.78
C TYR A 332 -5.11 -23.59 -4.02
N ASN A 333 -4.52 -22.50 -3.50
CA ASN A 333 -3.08 -22.26 -3.47
C ASN A 333 -2.61 -22.04 -2.03
N ALA A 334 -1.79 -22.95 -1.51
CA ALA A 334 -1.32 -22.90 -0.13
C ALA A 334 -0.43 -21.68 0.17
N GLN A 335 0.38 -21.22 -0.79
CA GLN A 335 1.23 -20.05 -0.60
C GLN A 335 0.40 -18.77 -0.51
N GLN A 336 -0.61 -18.66 -1.37
CA GLN A 336 -1.55 -17.54 -1.34
C GLN A 336 -2.37 -17.52 -0.04
N ALA A 337 -2.93 -18.67 0.37
CA ALA A 337 -3.71 -18.78 1.60
C ALA A 337 -2.88 -18.39 2.84
N ASP A 338 -1.62 -18.84 2.92
CA ASP A 338 -0.71 -18.46 4.00
C ASP A 338 -0.43 -16.94 3.98
N ALA A 339 -0.18 -16.35 2.81
CA ALA A 339 0.05 -14.91 2.68
C ALA A 339 -1.18 -14.07 3.09
N GLU A 340 -2.37 -14.46 2.62
CA GLU A 340 -3.64 -13.80 2.96
C GLU A 340 -3.92 -13.85 4.46
N PHE A 341 -3.60 -14.97 5.10
CA PHE A 341 -3.76 -15.17 6.53
C PHE A 341 -2.76 -14.35 7.36
N GLN A 342 -1.50 -14.26 6.92
CA GLN A 342 -0.50 -13.39 7.56
C GLN A 342 -0.92 -11.91 7.49
N VAL A 343 -1.47 -11.48 6.35
CA VAL A 343 -2.06 -10.14 6.23
C VAL A 343 -3.22 -9.99 7.23
N ALA A 344 -4.14 -10.95 7.30
CA ALA A 344 -5.30 -10.89 8.19
C ALA A 344 -4.93 -10.81 9.68
N LYS A 345 -3.87 -11.51 10.10
CA LYS A 345 -3.34 -11.51 11.48
C LYS A 345 -2.39 -10.36 11.78
N SER A 346 -2.05 -9.50 10.82
CA SER A 346 -1.13 -8.39 11.06
C SER A 346 -1.68 -7.47 12.19
N PRO A 347 -0.82 -6.99 13.10
CA PRO A 347 -1.26 -6.12 14.20
C PRO A 347 -2.04 -4.88 13.72
N ALA A 348 -1.68 -4.33 12.56
CA ALA A 348 -2.36 -3.20 11.94
C ALA A 348 -3.81 -3.53 11.54
N ASN A 349 -4.06 -4.72 10.95
CA ASN A 349 -5.41 -5.14 10.60
C ASN A 349 -6.23 -5.47 11.85
N VAL A 350 -5.65 -6.14 12.85
CA VAL A 350 -6.32 -6.41 14.13
C VAL A 350 -6.78 -5.11 14.79
N ALA A 351 -5.89 -4.11 14.89
CA ALA A 351 -6.22 -2.80 15.45
C ALA A 351 -7.28 -2.07 14.62
N PHE A 352 -7.16 -2.08 13.29
CA PHE A 352 -8.13 -1.46 12.39
C PHE A 352 -9.52 -2.08 12.52
N PHE A 353 -9.65 -3.41 12.38
CA PHE A 353 -10.94 -4.07 12.39
C PHE A 353 -11.57 -4.09 13.79
N GLY A 354 -10.76 -4.15 14.85
CA GLY A 354 -11.25 -3.96 16.22
C GLY A 354 -11.86 -2.58 16.44
N SER A 355 -11.19 -1.52 15.96
CA SER A 355 -11.71 -0.15 16.05
C SER A 355 -12.94 0.07 15.17
N ALA A 356 -12.95 -0.53 13.96
CA ALA A 356 -14.11 -0.48 13.08
C ALA A 356 -15.34 -1.15 13.72
N LYS A 357 -15.19 -2.36 14.27
CA LYS A 357 -16.25 -3.06 15.02
C LYS A 357 -16.73 -2.24 16.22
N SER A 358 -15.81 -1.72 17.03
CA SER A 358 -16.12 -0.84 18.17
C SER A 358 -17.01 0.33 17.77
N LEU A 359 -16.78 0.93 16.59
CA LEU A 359 -17.61 2.01 16.06
C LEU A 359 -18.96 1.54 15.53
N THR A 360 -18.98 0.48 14.72
CA THR A 360 -20.13 0.19 13.83
C THR A 360 -21.07 -0.89 14.35
N ASP A 361 -20.61 -1.79 15.22
CA ASP A 361 -21.42 -2.89 15.72
C ASP A 361 -22.57 -2.35 16.60
N PRO A 362 -23.73 -3.05 16.66
CA PRO A 362 -24.83 -2.66 17.52
C PRO A 362 -24.40 -2.52 18.98
N GLY A 363 -24.68 -1.37 19.59
CA GLY A 363 -24.23 -1.01 20.94
C GLY A 363 -22.78 -0.47 21.02
N GLY A 364 -22.12 -0.33 19.88
CA GLY A 364 -20.80 0.28 19.74
C GLY A 364 -20.75 1.77 20.08
N THR A 365 -19.58 2.37 19.96
CA THR A 365 -19.31 3.75 20.41
C THR A 365 -20.12 4.79 19.65
N LEU A 366 -20.49 4.56 18.39
CA LEU A 366 -21.39 5.45 17.66
C LEU A 366 -22.84 5.39 18.17
N ASP A 367 -23.33 4.22 18.57
CA ASP A 367 -24.66 4.06 19.17
C ASP A 367 -24.71 4.70 20.57
N GLN A 368 -23.63 4.53 21.33
CA GLN A 368 -23.45 5.19 22.62
C GLN A 368 -23.44 6.71 22.45
N LEU A 369 -22.68 7.23 21.48
CA LEU A 369 -22.64 8.65 21.17
C LEU A 369 -24.02 9.19 20.79
N ALA A 370 -24.76 8.47 19.93
CA ALA A 370 -26.13 8.83 19.55
C ALA A 370 -27.08 8.85 20.75
N THR A 371 -26.92 7.90 21.68
CA THR A 371 -27.72 7.82 22.91
C THR A 371 -27.42 8.99 23.84
N VAL A 372 -26.14 9.28 24.08
CA VAL A 372 -25.72 10.39 24.95
C VAL A 372 -26.07 11.74 24.32
N ALA A 373 -26.00 11.88 23.00
CA ALA A 373 -26.37 13.11 22.28
C ALA A 373 -27.83 13.55 22.52
N LYS A 374 -28.74 12.59 22.77
CA LYS A 374 -30.16 12.88 23.08
C LYS A 374 -30.34 13.52 24.46
N SER A 375 -29.37 13.35 25.36
CA SER A 375 -29.41 13.93 26.71
C SER A 375 -28.93 15.38 26.76
N LEU A 376 -28.38 15.90 25.66
CA LEU A 376 -27.87 17.27 25.60
C LEU A 376 -29.01 18.29 25.38
N PRO A 377 -29.02 19.41 26.14
CA PRO A 377 -29.95 20.49 25.90
C PRO A 377 -29.67 21.14 24.54
N SER A 378 -30.72 21.35 23.74
CA SER A 378 -30.62 21.74 22.32
C SER A 378 -29.84 23.03 22.04
N ASN A 379 -29.62 23.90 23.03
CA ASN A 379 -29.18 25.29 22.80
C ASN A 379 -27.95 25.75 23.62
N GLN A 380 -27.18 24.86 24.26
CA GLN A 380 -26.12 25.29 25.21
C GLN A 380 -24.78 24.57 25.10
N ILE A 381 -24.42 24.01 23.95
CA ILE A 381 -23.13 23.34 23.83
C ILE A 381 -22.07 24.34 23.36
N PRO A 382 -21.00 24.58 24.15
CA PRO A 382 -19.89 25.43 23.72
C PRO A 382 -19.27 24.88 22.44
N ALA A 383 -18.82 25.76 21.55
CA ALA A 383 -18.03 25.35 20.40
C ALA A 383 -16.67 24.81 20.86
N PHE A 384 -16.35 23.57 20.47
CA PHE A 384 -15.05 22.96 20.72
C PHE A 384 -14.23 23.02 19.42
N ASN A 385 -13.15 23.81 19.43
CA ASN A 385 -12.35 24.07 18.22
C ASN A 385 -11.02 23.29 18.22
N SER A 386 -10.65 22.71 19.37
CA SER A 386 -9.41 21.98 19.56
C SER A 386 -9.62 20.70 20.34
N LEU A 387 -8.67 19.76 20.24
CA LEU A 387 -8.67 18.54 21.05
C LEU A 387 -8.68 18.85 22.55
N ALA A 388 -7.95 19.89 22.96
CA ALA A 388 -7.89 20.34 24.35
C ALA A 388 -9.25 20.83 24.89
N ASP A 389 -10.10 21.40 24.03
CA ASP A 389 -11.45 21.80 24.43
C ASP A 389 -12.33 20.59 24.73
N TRP A 390 -12.22 19.55 23.90
CA TRP A 390 -12.93 18.28 24.10
C TRP A 390 -12.44 17.57 25.36
N GLU A 391 -11.12 17.49 25.58
CA GLU A 391 -10.53 16.92 26.79
C GLU A 391 -10.98 17.70 28.04
N LYS A 392 -10.99 19.03 27.97
CA LYS A 392 -11.52 19.90 29.03
C LYS A 392 -12.99 19.63 29.33
N ALA A 393 -13.81 19.46 28.30
CA ALA A 393 -15.22 19.17 28.49
C ALA A 393 -15.42 17.77 29.08
N ALA A 394 -14.64 16.78 28.63
CA ALA A 394 -14.71 15.39 29.06
C ALA A 394 -14.36 15.18 30.55
N THR A 395 -13.51 16.04 31.13
CA THR A 395 -13.19 15.99 32.57
C THR A 395 -14.20 16.71 33.46
N GLY A 396 -15.21 17.34 32.88
CA GLY A 396 -16.29 18.01 33.62
C GLY A 396 -17.32 17.03 34.20
N ASN A 397 -18.47 17.57 34.62
CA ASN A 397 -19.60 16.79 35.13
C ASN A 397 -20.84 16.95 34.24
N GLY A 398 -21.73 15.96 34.27
CA GLY A 398 -23.04 16.00 33.62
C GLY A 398 -23.07 15.54 32.15
N PRO A 399 -24.19 15.79 31.44
CA PRO A 399 -24.41 15.27 30.08
C PRO A 399 -23.36 15.71 29.06
N LEU A 400 -22.84 16.94 29.19
CA LEU A 400 -21.83 17.46 28.28
C LEU A 400 -20.48 16.74 28.43
N ALA A 401 -20.07 16.44 29.66
CA ALA A 401 -18.83 15.71 29.91
C ALA A 401 -18.91 14.27 29.40
N HIS A 402 -20.05 13.61 29.62
CA HIS A 402 -20.31 12.28 29.07
C HIS A 402 -20.25 12.30 27.54
N TYR A 403 -20.90 13.28 26.90
CA TYR A 403 -20.85 13.42 25.44
C TYR A 403 -19.44 13.66 24.92
N ALA A 404 -18.68 14.56 25.55
CA ALA A 404 -17.32 14.87 25.13
C ALA A 404 -16.38 13.67 25.28
N SER A 405 -16.51 12.91 26.38
CA SER A 405 -15.75 11.68 26.60
C SER A 405 -16.08 10.62 25.54
N THR A 406 -17.36 10.37 25.26
CA THR A 406 -17.77 9.42 24.23
C THR A 406 -17.33 9.87 22.83
N ALA A 407 -17.42 11.17 22.52
CA ALA A 407 -16.96 11.73 21.25
C ALA A 407 -15.44 11.57 21.06
N LEU A 408 -14.63 11.72 22.12
CA LEU A 408 -13.20 11.45 22.06
C LEU A 408 -12.90 9.97 21.81
N GLY A 409 -13.66 9.05 22.42
CA GLY A 409 -13.56 7.61 22.13
C GLY A 409 -13.89 7.28 20.67
N VAL A 410 -14.98 7.84 20.14
CA VAL A 410 -15.34 7.74 18.72
C VAL A 410 -14.24 8.31 17.82
N ALA A 411 -13.67 9.46 18.18
CA ALA A 411 -12.62 10.09 17.40
C ALA A 411 -11.32 9.27 17.39
N ASP A 412 -10.94 8.65 18.51
CA ASP A 412 -9.78 7.76 18.61
C ASP A 412 -9.94 6.50 17.75
N ASP A 413 -11.08 5.82 17.85
CA ASP A 413 -11.34 4.65 17.03
C ASP A 413 -11.46 5.02 15.54
N TYR A 414 -12.10 6.15 15.22
CA TYR A 414 -12.18 6.63 13.84
C TYR A 414 -10.80 6.96 13.28
N ALA A 415 -9.94 7.60 14.08
CA ALA A 415 -8.57 7.89 13.70
C ALA A 415 -7.78 6.62 13.42
N LYS A 416 -7.94 5.55 14.21
CA LYS A 416 -7.30 4.26 13.94
C LYS A 416 -7.83 3.62 12.66
N VAL A 417 -9.13 3.71 12.38
CA VAL A 417 -9.70 3.22 11.11
C VAL A 417 -9.09 3.98 9.93
N MET A 418 -9.15 5.32 9.95
CA MET A 418 -8.68 6.15 8.84
C MET A 418 -7.15 6.12 8.66
N GLY A 419 -6.40 5.94 9.75
CA GLY A 419 -4.95 5.79 9.76
C GLY A 419 -4.45 4.35 9.59
N GLY A 420 -5.34 3.41 9.22
CA GLY A 420 -4.94 2.06 8.86
C GLY A 420 -4.51 1.16 10.04
N GLY A 421 -4.90 1.51 11.26
CA GLY A 421 -4.59 0.82 12.51
C GLY A 421 -3.82 1.70 13.50
N GLN A 422 -3.35 2.88 13.07
CA GLN A 422 -2.69 3.86 13.92
C GLN A 422 -3.47 5.17 13.92
N GLY A 423 -3.90 5.63 15.10
CA GLY A 423 -4.54 6.93 15.24
C GLY A 423 -3.54 8.07 15.16
N SER A 424 -3.98 9.23 14.67
CA SER A 424 -3.22 10.49 14.74
C SER A 424 -4.12 11.62 15.24
N ASP A 425 -3.51 12.63 15.86
CA ASP A 425 -4.24 13.79 16.40
C ASP A 425 -5.00 14.54 15.32
N THR A 426 -4.43 14.64 14.12
CA THR A 426 -5.09 15.23 12.94
C THR A 426 -6.36 14.48 12.60
N SER A 427 -6.32 13.13 12.58
CA SER A 427 -7.48 12.29 12.26
C SER A 427 -8.54 12.36 13.37
N ARG A 428 -8.10 12.42 14.63
CA ARG A 428 -9.00 12.62 15.78
C ARG A 428 -9.72 13.95 15.70
N LEU A 429 -8.99 15.03 15.43
CA LEU A 429 -9.57 16.37 15.28
C LEU A 429 -10.52 16.43 14.07
N GLN A 430 -10.20 15.77 12.96
CA GLN A 430 -11.11 15.65 11.82
C GLN A 430 -12.42 14.95 12.22
N ALA A 431 -12.37 13.85 12.96
CA ALA A 431 -13.56 13.16 13.46
C ALA A 431 -14.40 14.06 14.39
N LEU A 432 -13.76 14.75 15.32
CA LEU A 432 -14.42 15.69 16.23
C LEU A 432 -15.05 16.88 15.49
N ASN A 433 -14.42 17.32 14.39
CA ASN A 433 -14.98 18.36 13.53
C ASN A 433 -16.20 17.89 12.71
N LEU A 434 -16.37 16.58 12.52
CA LEU A 434 -17.62 16.01 11.99
C LEU A 434 -18.70 15.98 13.07
N ILE A 435 -18.32 15.61 14.30
CA ILE A 435 -19.19 15.56 15.48
C ILE A 435 -19.21 16.93 16.16
N LYS A 436 -19.59 17.98 15.42
CA LYS A 436 -19.56 19.35 15.97
C LYS A 436 -20.42 19.44 17.23
N SER A 437 -19.83 19.94 18.30
CA SER A 437 -20.48 20.07 19.61
C SER A 437 -21.72 20.96 19.53
N ASN A 438 -21.69 22.02 18.71
CA ASN A 438 -22.80 22.95 18.51
C ASN A 438 -23.77 22.56 17.37
N ALA A 439 -23.66 21.35 16.80
CA ALA A 439 -24.60 20.88 15.77
C ALA A 439 -26.02 20.71 16.35
N SER A 440 -27.07 20.87 15.53
CA SER A 440 -28.43 20.50 15.92
C SER A 440 -28.54 18.99 16.20
N PRO A 441 -29.57 18.51 16.92
CA PRO A 441 -29.79 17.08 17.11
C PRO A 441 -29.79 16.28 15.80
N GLU A 442 -30.42 16.79 14.75
CA GLU A 442 -30.48 16.18 13.42
C GLU A 442 -29.10 16.18 12.74
N ALA A 443 -28.37 17.29 12.83
CA ALA A 443 -27.02 17.37 12.28
C ALA A 443 -26.04 16.42 13.00
N ARG A 444 -26.20 16.20 14.31
CA ARG A 444 -25.42 15.19 15.05
C ARG A 444 -25.75 13.77 14.60
N ALA A 445 -27.03 13.45 14.45
CA ALA A 445 -27.45 12.13 13.96
C ALA A 445 -26.88 11.85 12.56
N ASN A 446 -27.00 12.81 11.65
CA ASN A 446 -26.45 12.71 10.30
C ASN A 446 -24.92 12.58 10.28
N ALA A 447 -24.21 13.27 11.18
CA ALA A 447 -22.76 13.14 11.32
C ALA A 447 -22.36 11.73 11.79
N ILE A 448 -23.09 11.17 12.77
CA ILE A 448 -22.88 9.81 13.27
C ILE A 448 -23.10 8.78 12.17
N ASP A 449 -24.17 8.92 11.39
CA ASP A 449 -24.47 8.02 10.27
C ASP A 449 -23.43 8.16 9.14
N GLY A 450 -22.99 9.39 8.86
CA GLY A 450 -21.91 9.65 7.91
C GLY A 450 -20.59 8.99 8.31
N ILE A 451 -20.22 9.07 9.60
CA ILE A 451 -19.05 8.38 10.14
C ILE A 451 -19.20 6.86 10.03
N ARG A 452 -20.37 6.32 10.39
CA ARG A 452 -20.65 4.88 10.26
C ARG A 452 -20.49 4.42 8.81
N GLY A 453 -21.08 5.14 7.87
CA GLY A 453 -20.97 4.85 6.44
C GLY A 453 -19.53 4.87 5.94
N ALA A 454 -18.74 5.87 6.35
CA ALA A 454 -17.31 5.96 6.01
C ALA A 454 -16.51 4.78 6.56
N VAL A 455 -16.71 4.40 7.83
CA VAL A 455 -16.01 3.27 8.47
C VAL A 455 -16.38 1.94 7.81
N VAL A 456 -17.67 1.71 7.51
CA VAL A 456 -18.11 0.50 6.80
C VAL A 456 -17.50 0.46 5.39
N SER A 457 -17.45 1.59 4.68
CA SER A 457 -16.81 1.67 3.37
C SER A 457 -15.32 1.32 3.42
N GLN A 458 -14.58 1.88 4.37
CA GLN A 458 -13.15 1.56 4.58
C GLN A 458 -12.96 0.08 4.93
N THR A 459 -13.82 -0.46 5.78
CA THR A 459 -13.80 -1.87 6.19
C THR A 459 -13.98 -2.79 4.98
N LYS A 460 -14.98 -2.54 4.14
CA LYS A 460 -15.21 -3.30 2.90
C LYS A 460 -14.05 -3.17 1.92
N SER A 461 -13.53 -1.95 1.71
CA SER A 461 -12.39 -1.72 0.83
C SER A 461 -11.14 -2.46 1.29
N ARG A 462 -10.91 -2.54 2.61
CA ARG A 462 -9.73 -3.18 3.17
C ARG A 462 -9.83 -4.70 3.21
N ILE A 463 -11.03 -5.24 3.39
CA ILE A 463 -11.30 -6.68 3.18
C ILE A 463 -11.02 -7.05 1.73
N GLY A 464 -11.52 -6.26 0.78
CA GLY A 464 -11.32 -6.47 -0.64
C GLY A 464 -11.69 -7.90 -1.06
N ASN A 465 -10.79 -8.54 -1.80
CA ASN A 465 -10.95 -9.94 -2.25
C ASN A 465 -10.30 -10.95 -1.31
N ASN A 466 -9.80 -10.55 -0.13
CA ASN A 466 -9.15 -11.48 0.79
C ASN A 466 -10.23 -12.28 1.55
N PRO A 467 -10.39 -13.58 1.27
CA PRO A 467 -11.47 -14.39 1.85
C PRO A 467 -11.29 -14.58 3.36
N VAL A 468 -10.04 -14.57 3.85
CA VAL A 468 -9.71 -14.68 5.28
C VAL A 468 -10.20 -13.45 6.03
N LEU A 469 -9.89 -12.26 5.53
CA LEU A 469 -10.38 -11.00 6.10
C LEU A 469 -11.91 -10.93 6.07
N GLY A 470 -12.51 -11.36 4.97
CA GLY A 470 -13.96 -11.44 4.81
C GLY A 470 -14.62 -12.32 5.88
N ARG A 471 -14.03 -13.49 6.19
CA ARG A 471 -14.56 -14.32 7.27
C ARG A 471 -14.31 -13.75 8.66
N MET A 472 -13.09 -13.28 8.94
CA MET A 472 -12.73 -12.81 10.28
C MET A 472 -13.46 -11.53 10.67
N TYR A 473 -13.72 -10.66 9.69
CA TYR A 473 -14.16 -9.29 9.94
C TYR A 473 -15.33 -8.82 9.06
N GLY A 474 -15.74 -9.58 8.04
CA GLY A 474 -16.80 -9.18 7.10
C GLY A 474 -18.21 -9.11 7.68
N ASP A 475 -18.45 -9.76 8.83
CA ASP A 475 -19.71 -9.67 9.56
C ASP A 475 -19.92 -8.32 10.27
N THR A 476 -18.96 -7.39 10.17
CA THR A 476 -19.00 -6.05 10.79
C THR A 476 -20.26 -5.25 10.48
N ALA A 477 -20.95 -5.55 9.38
CA ALA A 477 -22.17 -4.85 9.02
C ALA A 477 -22.76 -5.43 7.74
N GLN A 478 -23.68 -6.39 7.89
CA GLN A 478 -25.04 -6.07 7.41
C GLN A 478 -25.54 -4.91 8.27
N ALA A 479 -24.94 -3.73 8.11
CA ALA A 479 -25.58 -2.49 8.48
C ALA A 479 -26.93 -2.55 7.79
N ALA A 480 -27.94 -1.98 8.42
CA ALA A 480 -29.17 -1.60 7.77
C ALA A 480 -28.88 -0.58 6.65
N GLN A 481 -28.14 -0.98 5.59
CA GLN A 481 -28.49 -0.60 4.24
C GLN A 481 -29.99 -0.84 4.19
N GLY A 482 -30.77 0.15 3.77
CA GLY A 482 -32.23 0.09 3.69
C GLY A 482 -32.69 -1.04 2.78
N GLY A 483 -32.49 -2.29 3.20
CA GLY A 483 -33.20 -3.45 2.76
C GLY A 483 -34.62 -3.16 3.14
N MET A 484 -35.49 -3.21 2.15
CA MET A 484 -36.92 -3.11 2.36
C MET A 484 -37.29 -4.07 3.49
N VAL A 485 -37.66 -3.53 4.65
CA VAL A 485 -38.20 -4.32 5.74
C VAL A 485 -39.53 -4.84 5.24
N THR A 486 -39.59 -6.13 4.93
CA THR A 486 -40.84 -6.76 4.54
C THR A 486 -41.66 -6.94 5.82
N VAL A 487 -42.56 -6.00 6.10
CA VAL A 487 -43.45 -6.09 7.26
C VAL A 487 -44.59 -7.03 6.91
N GLN A 488 -44.55 -8.26 7.43
CA GLN A 488 -45.67 -9.18 7.32
C GLN A 488 -46.71 -8.82 8.38
N ILE A 489 -47.84 -8.26 7.95
CA ILE A 489 -48.96 -7.92 8.82
C ILE A 489 -49.79 -9.18 9.04
N PRO A 490 -49.93 -9.69 10.29
CA PRO A 490 -50.75 -10.86 10.57
C PRO A 490 -52.18 -10.68 10.04
N GLY A 491 -52.64 -11.60 9.19
CA GLY A 491 -53.99 -11.57 8.60
C GLY A 491 -54.12 -10.80 7.28
N SER A 492 -53.04 -10.22 6.72
CA SER A 492 -53.07 -9.60 5.39
C SER A 492 -52.32 -10.46 4.36
N PRO A 493 -52.83 -10.62 3.12
CA PRO A 493 -52.13 -11.33 2.05
C PRO A 493 -50.84 -10.59 1.65
N ALA A 494 -49.82 -11.36 1.23
CA ALA A 494 -48.54 -10.80 0.81
C ALA A 494 -48.73 -9.76 -0.32
N GLY A 495 -48.14 -8.57 -0.15
CA GLY A 495 -48.25 -7.46 -1.11
C GLY A 495 -49.43 -6.50 -0.88
N GLN A 496 -50.26 -6.69 0.15
CA GLN A 496 -51.31 -5.72 0.51
C GLN A 496 -51.10 -5.17 1.92
N ILE A 497 -50.74 -3.89 2.00
CA ILE A 497 -50.73 -3.13 3.26
C ILE A 497 -52.08 -2.40 3.36
N PRO A 498 -52.92 -2.70 4.36
CA PRO A 498 -54.16 -1.95 4.58
C PRO A 498 -53.88 -0.45 4.68
N ALA A 499 -54.66 0.38 4.00
CA ALA A 499 -54.43 1.84 3.95
C ALA A 499 -54.33 2.49 5.34
N SER A 500 -55.08 1.96 6.32
CA SER A 500 -55.02 2.38 7.72
C SER A 500 -53.68 2.07 8.40
N ALA A 501 -53.09 0.91 8.12
CA ALA A 501 -51.79 0.52 8.66
C ALA A 501 -50.66 1.36 8.02
N LEU A 502 -50.77 1.64 6.71
CA LEU A 502 -49.83 2.52 6.02
C LEU A 502 -49.89 3.97 6.53
N ALA A 503 -51.10 4.48 6.78
CA ALA A 503 -51.28 5.83 7.34
C ALA A 503 -50.65 5.96 8.73
N LYS A 504 -50.88 4.98 9.60
CA LYS A 504 -50.25 4.92 10.93
C LYS A 504 -48.72 4.81 10.83
N PHE A 505 -48.22 3.94 9.96
CA PHE A 505 -46.77 3.79 9.76
C PHE A 505 -46.11 5.08 9.27
N LYS A 506 -46.72 5.81 8.32
CA LYS A 506 -46.21 7.11 7.88
C LYS A 506 -46.28 8.19 8.96
N ALA A 507 -47.28 8.12 9.85
CA ALA A 507 -47.39 9.04 10.99
C ALA A 507 -46.31 8.77 12.05
N ASP A 508 -46.04 7.49 12.34
CA ASP A 508 -45.04 7.07 13.32
C ASP A 508 -43.60 7.18 12.77
N HIS A 509 -43.44 7.14 11.44
CA HIS A 509 -42.14 7.18 10.75
C HIS A 509 -42.16 8.14 9.53
N PRO A 510 -42.17 9.47 9.76
CA PRO A 510 -42.36 10.46 8.70
C PRO A 510 -41.26 10.48 7.62
N ASN A 511 -40.09 9.89 7.91
CA ASN A 511 -38.96 9.83 6.98
C ASN A 511 -38.85 8.49 6.20
N ALA A 512 -39.76 7.54 6.44
CA ALA A 512 -39.72 6.25 5.76
C ALA A 512 -40.27 6.34 4.33
N GLN A 513 -39.49 5.90 3.34
CA GLN A 513 -39.98 5.72 1.98
C GLN A 513 -40.68 4.36 1.86
N VAL A 514 -41.95 4.37 1.44
CA VAL A 514 -42.75 3.15 1.21
C VAL A 514 -42.91 2.99 -0.29
N GLN A 515 -42.31 1.93 -0.86
CA GLN A 515 -42.63 1.45 -2.21
C GLN A 515 -43.81 0.48 -2.10
N GLN A 516 -44.87 0.74 -2.87
CA GLN A 516 -46.00 -0.19 -3.05
C GLN A 516 -45.79 -1.04 -4.28
#